data_AF-A0A534QK67-F1
#
_entry.id   AF-A0A534QK67-F1
#
_cell.length_a   1.000
_cell.length_b   1.000
_cell.length_c   1.000
_cell.angle_alpha   90.00
_cell.angle_beta   90.00
_cell.angle_gamma   90.00
#
_symmetry.space_group_name_H-M   'P 1'
#
loop_
_entity.id
_entity.type
_entity.pdbx_description
1 polymer ?
#
loop_
_entity_poly.entity_id
_entity_poly.type
_entity_poly.pdbx_seq_one_letter_code
_entity_poly.pdbx_strand_id
1 'polypeptide(L)'
;MRAALLGLLGLLASATPAGAKAPPVYPWQEAERHMGEIVTVDGVVAAAHSTGDTCVLEFAPDDPHALRVILVLPMLSSLPSKPERLYAGKRVRASGVVRRFAGRPEMVLRSPAQIEVIDVAGPSSPPAAAAAPPEPPAAEKPPRGLGQAIARQLSAAAPCERARAKWHEAADNAGELSTALGRCLEGGGYRCRRESAALAPALTALEWAEQQVDAACP
;
A
#
# COMPACT_ATOMS: atom_id res chain seq x y z
N MET A 1 35.06 27.69 -57.80
CA MET A 1 33.67 27.83 -58.27
C MET A 1 32.87 26.63 -57.81
N ARG A 2 31.73 26.85 -57.13
CA ARG A 2 30.50 26.01 -57.01
C ARG A 2 30.66 24.62 -56.34
N ALA A 3 30.28 24.46 -55.07
CA ALA A 3 28.92 24.27 -54.54
C ALA A 3 28.24 22.96 -54.98
N ALA A 4 28.01 22.04 -54.04
CA ALA A 4 26.94 21.05 -54.09
C ALA A 4 26.59 20.60 -52.65
N LEU A 5 25.54 21.22 -52.10
CA LEU A 5 24.75 20.69 -50.98
C LEU A 5 23.94 19.48 -51.47
N LEU A 6 23.88 18.41 -50.68
CA LEU A 6 22.81 17.40 -50.59
C LEU A 6 23.18 16.57 -49.33
N GLY A 7 22.51 16.63 -48.18
CA GLY A 7 21.07 16.65 -47.97
C GLY A 7 20.57 15.20 -47.88
N LEU A 8 20.80 14.49 -46.77
CA LEU A 8 20.14 13.21 -46.49
C LEU A 8 19.67 13.12 -45.03
N LEU A 9 18.40 13.49 -44.88
CA LEU A 9 17.37 12.98 -43.96
C LEU A 9 17.83 11.98 -42.89
N GLY A 10 17.86 12.44 -41.63
CA GLY A 10 17.94 11.56 -40.46
C GLY A 10 16.63 10.79 -40.29
N LEU A 11 16.71 9.46 -40.36
CA LEU A 11 15.64 8.58 -39.90
C LEU A 11 15.59 8.64 -38.37
N LEU A 12 14.60 9.35 -37.84
CA LEU A 12 14.19 9.20 -36.44
C LEU A 12 13.50 7.84 -36.29
N ALA A 13 14.24 6.86 -35.79
CA ALA A 13 13.67 5.60 -35.33
C ALA A 13 12.81 5.88 -34.09
N SER A 14 11.50 5.97 -34.27
CA SER A 14 10.52 5.95 -33.19
C SER A 14 10.57 4.58 -32.51
N ALA A 15 11.20 4.50 -31.35
CA ALA A 15 11.08 3.35 -30.46
C ALA A 15 9.64 3.29 -29.96
N THR A 16 8.86 2.35 -30.49
CA THR A 16 7.56 1.97 -29.94
C THR A 16 7.79 1.35 -28.56
N PRO A 17 7.18 1.87 -27.48
CA PRO A 17 7.23 1.17 -26.21
C PRO A 17 6.39 -0.10 -26.38
N ALA A 18 7.06 -1.25 -26.33
CA ALA A 18 6.41 -2.54 -26.26
C ALA A 18 5.52 -2.56 -25.00
N GLY A 19 4.22 -2.80 -25.19
CA GLY A 19 3.27 -2.92 -24.10
C GLY A 19 3.76 -3.95 -23.09
N ALA A 20 4.02 -3.51 -21.86
CA ALA A 20 4.39 -4.39 -20.77
C ALA A 20 3.24 -5.40 -20.55
N LYS A 21 3.51 -6.67 -20.84
CA LYS A 21 2.60 -7.77 -20.46
C LYS A 21 2.46 -7.72 -18.93
N ALA A 22 1.21 -7.71 -18.45
CA ALA A 22 0.95 -7.73 -17.02
C ALA A 22 1.74 -8.87 -16.36
N PRO A 23 2.37 -8.64 -15.18
CA PRO A 23 3.11 -9.67 -14.47
C PRO A 23 2.23 -10.93 -14.27
N PRO A 24 2.81 -12.13 -14.34
CA PRO A 24 2.06 -13.35 -14.07
C PRO A 24 1.47 -13.32 -12.66
N VAL A 25 0.24 -13.81 -12.54
CA VAL A 25 -0.49 -13.94 -11.27
C VAL A 25 -0.56 -15.43 -10.93
N TYR A 26 -0.11 -15.79 -9.74
CA TYR A 26 -0.04 -17.17 -9.25
C TYR A 26 -1.13 -17.42 -8.21
N PRO A 27 -1.72 -18.63 -8.12
CA PRO A 27 -2.58 -18.97 -7.00
C PRO A 27 -1.76 -19.00 -5.70
N TRP A 28 -2.36 -18.60 -4.58
CA TRP A 28 -1.65 -18.50 -3.29
C TRP A 28 -0.97 -19.82 -2.84
N GLN A 29 -1.50 -20.97 -3.26
CA GLN A 29 -0.93 -22.30 -2.98
C GLN A 29 0.46 -22.49 -3.57
N GLU A 30 0.79 -21.73 -4.62
CA GLU A 30 2.10 -21.82 -5.29
C GLU A 30 3.14 -20.87 -4.70
N ALA A 31 2.77 -20.02 -3.73
CA ALA A 31 3.65 -19.01 -3.17
C ALA A 31 4.97 -19.59 -2.61
N GLU A 32 4.95 -20.80 -2.07
CA GLU A 32 6.16 -21.47 -1.57
C GLU A 32 7.21 -21.74 -2.66
N ARG A 33 6.79 -21.87 -3.92
CA ARG A 33 7.69 -22.07 -5.07
C ARG A 33 8.42 -20.78 -5.48
N HIS A 34 7.96 -19.63 -4.97
CA HIS A 34 8.43 -18.29 -5.32
C HIS A 34 9.17 -17.61 -4.16
N MET A 35 9.89 -18.39 -3.35
CA MET A 35 10.64 -17.86 -2.20
C MET A 35 11.71 -16.86 -2.65
N GLY A 36 11.67 -15.65 -2.06
CA GLY A 36 12.59 -14.55 -2.36
C GLY A 36 12.23 -13.76 -3.61
N GLU A 37 11.21 -14.16 -4.36
CA GLU A 37 10.77 -13.48 -5.57
C GLU A 37 9.64 -12.48 -5.28
N ILE A 38 9.60 -11.40 -6.06
CA ILE A 38 8.45 -10.49 -6.10
C ILE A 38 7.42 -11.11 -7.06
N VAL A 39 6.29 -11.55 -6.52
CA VAL A 39 5.20 -12.15 -7.28
C VAL A 39 3.85 -11.56 -6.89
N THR A 40 2.87 -11.68 -7.79
CA THR A 40 1.46 -11.40 -7.49
C THR A 40 0.75 -12.72 -7.20
N VAL A 41 0.20 -12.87 -5.99
CA VAL A 41 -0.62 -14.02 -5.60
C VAL A 41 -2.10 -13.68 -5.64
N ASP A 42 -2.93 -14.64 -6.04
CA ASP A 42 -4.39 -14.56 -6.09
C ASP A 42 -5.02 -15.58 -5.15
N GLY A 43 -6.08 -15.18 -4.44
CA GLY A 43 -6.80 -16.09 -3.55
C GLY A 43 -7.97 -15.47 -2.81
N VAL A 44 -8.85 -16.33 -2.29
CA VAL A 44 -9.90 -15.93 -1.36
C VAL A 44 -9.34 -15.93 0.05
N VAL A 45 -9.47 -14.80 0.75
CA VAL A 45 -9.08 -14.68 2.16
C VAL A 45 -10.13 -15.38 3.01
N ALA A 46 -9.79 -16.54 3.57
CA ALA A 46 -10.69 -17.31 4.43
C ALA A 46 -10.89 -16.65 5.80
N ALA A 47 -9.83 -16.06 6.37
CA ALA A 47 -9.90 -15.31 7.61
C ALA A 47 -9.00 -14.06 7.54
N ALA A 48 -9.42 -13.00 8.22
CA ALA A 48 -8.60 -11.83 8.45
C ALA A 48 -8.74 -11.40 9.91
N HIS A 49 -7.63 -11.06 10.55
CA HIS A 49 -7.61 -10.59 11.94
C HIS A 49 -6.53 -9.54 12.15
N SER A 50 -6.79 -8.59 13.04
CA SER A 50 -5.80 -7.58 13.43
C SER A 50 -5.07 -7.97 14.71
N THR A 51 -3.77 -7.68 14.77
CA THR A 51 -2.91 -7.88 15.95
C THR A 51 -1.88 -6.75 16.00
N GLY A 52 -1.98 -5.91 17.03
CA GLY A 52 -1.19 -4.69 17.13
C GLY A 52 -1.31 -3.83 15.87
N ASP A 53 -0.17 -3.48 15.29
CA ASP A 53 -0.07 -2.66 14.07
C ASP A 53 -0.15 -3.46 12.76
N THR A 54 -0.67 -4.68 12.82
CA THR A 54 -0.78 -5.56 11.65
C THR A 54 -2.19 -6.08 11.43
N CYS A 55 -2.54 -6.33 10.17
CA CYS A 55 -3.67 -7.17 9.79
C CYS A 55 -3.14 -8.38 9.03
N VAL A 56 -3.51 -9.57 9.49
CA VAL A 56 -3.12 -10.85 8.92
C VAL A 56 -4.26 -11.36 8.07
N LEU A 57 -3.98 -11.69 6.81
CA LEU A 57 -4.90 -12.40 5.91
C LEU A 57 -4.44 -13.84 5.78
N GLU A 58 -5.36 -14.77 5.99
CA GLU A 58 -5.14 -16.20 5.90
C GLU A 58 -6.00 -16.81 4.79
N PHE A 59 -5.37 -17.52 3.87
CA PHE A 59 -6.05 -18.22 2.79
C PHE A 59 -6.52 -19.62 3.21
N ALA A 60 -5.81 -20.27 4.13
CA ALA A 60 -6.19 -21.53 4.78
C ALA A 60 -5.72 -21.52 6.25
N PRO A 61 -6.57 -21.07 7.20
CA PRO A 61 -6.21 -20.95 8.62
C PRO A 61 -5.84 -22.28 9.27
N ASP A 62 -6.43 -23.38 8.81
CA ASP A 62 -6.19 -24.74 9.31
C ASP A 62 -4.89 -25.37 8.74
N ASP A 63 -4.21 -24.68 7.81
CA ASP A 63 -2.97 -25.15 7.19
C ASP A 63 -1.76 -24.30 7.63
N PRO A 64 -0.83 -24.87 8.42
CA PRO A 64 0.36 -24.17 8.91
C PRO A 64 1.40 -23.89 7.80
N HIS A 65 1.26 -24.48 6.63
CA HIS A 65 2.13 -24.25 5.47
C HIS A 65 1.52 -23.27 4.46
N ALA A 66 0.25 -22.91 4.62
CA ALA A 66 -0.40 -21.94 3.76
C ALA A 66 0.23 -20.54 3.91
N LEU A 67 0.24 -19.81 2.80
CA LEU A 67 0.66 -18.41 2.76
C LEU A 67 -0.18 -17.55 3.71
N ARG A 68 0.49 -16.61 4.38
CA ARG A 68 -0.15 -15.46 5.02
C ARG A 68 0.24 -14.18 4.30
N VAL A 69 -0.67 -13.23 4.25
CA VAL A 69 -0.37 -11.85 3.84
C VAL A 69 -0.48 -10.95 5.06
N ILE A 70 0.56 -10.17 5.33
CA ILE A 70 0.67 -9.31 6.51
C ILE A 70 0.63 -7.85 6.05
N LEU A 71 -0.38 -7.11 6.44
CA LEU A 71 -0.53 -5.69 6.17
C LEU A 71 0.03 -4.91 7.34
N VAL A 72 1.03 -4.07 7.11
CA VAL A 72 1.59 -3.17 8.14
C VAL A 72 0.75 -1.91 8.20
N LEU A 73 -0.23 -1.87 9.12
CA LEU A 73 -1.29 -0.86 9.14
C LEU A 73 -0.81 0.59 9.17
N PRO A 74 0.24 0.95 9.94
CA PRO A 74 0.79 2.31 9.90
C PRO A 74 1.25 2.75 8.51
N MET A 75 1.65 1.82 7.63
CA MET A 75 2.06 2.12 6.27
C MET A 75 0.91 2.09 5.26
N LEU A 76 -0.28 1.63 5.67
CA LEU A 76 -1.49 1.53 4.85
C LEU A 76 -2.57 2.50 5.38
N SER A 77 -2.20 3.78 5.44
CA SER A 77 -2.96 4.87 6.05
C SER A 77 -4.35 5.15 5.44
N SER A 78 -4.67 4.57 4.28
CA SER A 78 -5.99 4.65 3.65
C SER A 78 -6.98 3.57 4.12
N LEU A 79 -6.56 2.62 4.96
CA LEU A 79 -7.43 1.54 5.41
C LEU A 79 -8.40 2.01 6.49
N PRO A 80 -9.65 1.50 6.48
CA PRO A 80 -10.60 1.80 7.55
C PRO A 80 -10.10 1.22 8.87
N SER A 81 -10.68 1.70 9.99
CA SER A 81 -10.37 1.24 11.35
C SER A 81 -10.52 -0.27 11.57
N LYS A 82 -11.24 -0.97 10.69
CA LYS A 82 -11.38 -2.44 10.68
C LYS A 82 -10.99 -2.99 9.31
N PRO A 83 -9.69 -3.07 8.99
CA PRO A 83 -9.20 -3.54 7.69
C PRO A 83 -9.57 -5.01 7.45
N GLU A 84 -9.69 -5.80 8.51
CA GLU A 84 -10.13 -7.20 8.49
C GLU A 84 -11.42 -7.40 7.69
N ARG A 85 -12.39 -6.49 7.88
CA ARG A 85 -13.71 -6.54 7.23
C ARG A 85 -13.65 -6.22 5.74
N LEU A 86 -12.58 -5.57 5.28
CA LEU A 86 -12.39 -5.26 3.87
C LEU A 86 -11.95 -6.51 3.08
N TYR A 87 -11.22 -7.42 3.74
CA TYR A 87 -10.56 -8.54 3.07
C TYR A 87 -11.19 -9.89 3.38
N ALA A 88 -11.72 -10.12 4.58
CA ALA A 88 -12.33 -11.40 4.95
C ALA A 88 -13.44 -11.81 3.96
N GLY A 89 -13.32 -13.02 3.41
CA GLY A 89 -14.23 -13.58 2.41
C GLY A 89 -14.12 -12.94 1.02
N LYS A 90 -13.14 -12.06 0.78
CA LYS A 90 -12.91 -11.45 -0.53
C LYS A 90 -11.78 -12.15 -1.25
N ARG A 91 -11.89 -12.18 -2.59
CA ARG A 91 -10.78 -12.54 -3.46
C ARG A 91 -9.86 -11.33 -3.60
N VAL A 92 -8.58 -11.54 -3.36
CA VAL A 92 -7.55 -10.50 -3.43
C VAL A 92 -6.45 -10.91 -4.38
N ARG A 93 -5.79 -9.91 -4.98
CA ARG A 93 -4.42 -10.06 -5.48
C ARG A 93 -3.46 -9.26 -4.63
N ALA A 94 -2.41 -9.92 -4.15
CA ALA A 94 -1.37 -9.31 -3.34
C ALA A 94 -0.02 -9.43 -4.06
N SER A 95 0.74 -8.35 -4.13
CA SER A 95 2.03 -8.27 -4.82
C SER A 95 3.16 -7.94 -3.84
N GLY A 96 4.14 -8.84 -3.73
CA GLY A 96 5.23 -8.65 -2.80
C GLY A 96 6.24 -9.78 -2.83
N VAL A 97 7.25 -9.66 -1.97
CA VAL A 97 8.24 -10.74 -1.79
C VAL A 97 7.63 -11.84 -0.93
N VAL A 98 7.68 -13.08 -1.39
CA VAL A 98 7.34 -14.23 -0.54
C VAL A 98 8.58 -14.60 0.28
N ARG A 99 8.46 -14.60 1.61
CA ARG A 99 9.54 -14.97 2.54
C ARG A 99 9.07 -16.06 3.47
N ARG A 100 10.00 -16.80 4.04
CA ARG A 100 9.71 -17.73 5.14
C ARG A 100 9.92 -17.02 6.47
N PHE A 101 8.92 -17.05 7.34
CA PHE A 101 9.00 -16.58 8.71
C PHE A 101 8.46 -17.65 9.65
N ALA A 102 9.24 -18.03 10.67
CA ALA A 102 8.91 -19.10 11.61
C ALA A 102 8.44 -20.41 10.93
N GLY A 103 9.00 -20.75 9.77
CA GLY A 103 8.66 -21.97 9.02
C GLY A 103 7.46 -21.85 8.07
N ARG A 104 6.72 -20.74 8.08
CA ARG A 104 5.54 -20.49 7.25
C ARG A 104 5.83 -19.47 6.13
N PRO A 105 5.27 -19.62 4.92
CA PRO A 105 5.32 -18.59 3.88
C PRO A 105 4.53 -17.34 4.29
N GLU A 106 5.15 -16.17 4.16
CA GLU A 106 4.56 -14.87 4.45
C GLU A 106 4.91 -13.84 3.36
N MET A 107 3.97 -12.96 3.08
CA MET A 107 4.16 -11.78 2.24
C MET A 107 3.80 -10.53 3.02
N VAL A 108 4.75 -9.64 3.23
CA VAL A 108 4.54 -8.39 3.99
C VAL A 108 4.26 -7.25 3.03
N LEU A 109 3.10 -6.61 3.18
CA LEU A 109 2.66 -5.47 2.40
C LEU A 109 2.81 -4.18 3.20
N ARG A 110 3.39 -3.18 2.56
CA ARG A 110 3.75 -1.88 3.12
C ARG A 110 3.10 -0.71 2.38
N SER A 111 2.35 -0.99 1.33
CA SER A 111 1.63 0.02 0.55
C SER A 111 0.28 -0.52 0.10
N PRO A 112 -0.78 0.31 0.06
CA PRO A 112 -2.09 -0.10 -0.44
C PRO A 112 -2.06 -0.51 -1.91
N ALA A 113 -1.09 -0.02 -2.70
CA ALA A 113 -0.93 -0.41 -4.11
C ALA A 113 -0.51 -1.88 -4.29
N GLN A 114 -0.07 -2.54 -3.22
CA GLN A 114 0.33 -3.94 -3.25
C GLN A 114 -0.83 -4.92 -3.09
N ILE A 115 -2.05 -4.44 -2.84
CA ILE A 115 -3.21 -5.32 -2.69
C ILE A 115 -4.45 -4.73 -3.35
N GLU A 116 -5.11 -5.57 -4.14
CA GLU A 116 -6.39 -5.25 -4.77
C GLU A 116 -7.44 -6.32 -4.43
N VAL A 117 -8.69 -5.90 -4.26
CA VAL A 117 -9.84 -6.81 -4.15
C VAL A 117 -10.41 -7.03 -5.55
N ILE A 118 -10.50 -8.27 -5.99
CA ILE A 118 -10.79 -8.64 -7.40
C ILE A 118 -12.30 -8.70 -7.70
N ASP A 119 -13.17 -8.51 -6.70
CA ASP A 119 -14.62 -8.51 -6.89
C ASP A 119 -15.29 -7.23 -6.37
N VAL A 120 -15.53 -6.31 -7.31
CA VAL A 120 -16.65 -5.36 -7.30
C VAL A 120 -17.39 -5.43 -8.64
N ALA A 121 -17.80 -6.63 -9.05
CA ALA A 121 -19.03 -6.77 -9.81
C ALA A 121 -20.09 -7.20 -8.78
N GLY A 122 -20.81 -6.22 -8.22
CA GLY A 122 -21.99 -6.57 -7.45
C GLY A 122 -22.94 -7.41 -8.32
N PRO A 123 -23.84 -8.22 -7.75
CA PRO A 123 -25.10 -8.40 -8.44
C PRO A 123 -25.68 -7.00 -8.63
N SER A 124 -25.75 -6.58 -9.89
CA SER A 124 -26.95 -5.95 -10.41
C SER A 124 -28.14 -6.51 -9.64
N SER A 125 -28.96 -5.63 -9.06
CA SER A 125 -30.34 -6.00 -8.78
C SER A 125 -30.87 -6.77 -10.00
N PRO A 126 -31.58 -7.90 -9.83
CA PRO A 126 -32.29 -8.51 -10.95
C PRO A 126 -33.13 -7.44 -11.66
N PRO A 127 -33.44 -7.55 -12.97
CA PRO A 127 -34.27 -6.56 -13.63
C PRO A 127 -35.57 -6.43 -12.82
N ALA A 128 -35.74 -5.26 -12.22
CA ALA A 128 -36.92 -4.90 -11.47
C ALA A 128 -38.09 -4.79 -12.45
N ALA A 129 -38.78 -5.91 -12.62
CA ALA A 129 -40.19 -6.00 -12.95
C ALA A 129 -40.64 -7.33 -12.31
N ALA A 130 -41.42 -7.39 -11.24
CA ALA A 130 -42.24 -6.40 -10.58
C ALA A 130 -42.24 -6.70 -9.08
N ALA A 131 -41.71 -5.78 -8.29
CA ALA A 131 -42.13 -5.58 -6.92
C ALA A 131 -42.04 -4.07 -6.72
N ALA A 132 -43.19 -3.45 -6.49
CA ALA A 132 -43.29 -2.04 -6.22
C ALA A 132 -42.25 -1.64 -5.15
N PRO A 133 -41.57 -0.49 -5.30
CA PRO A 133 -40.72 0.04 -4.24
C PRO A 133 -41.50 0.02 -2.92
N PRO A 134 -40.95 -0.49 -1.79
CA PRO A 134 -41.37 0.06 -0.52
C PRO A 134 -41.10 1.55 -0.64
N GLU A 135 -42.13 2.37 -0.43
CA GLU A 135 -41.96 3.82 -0.38
C GLU A 135 -40.70 4.13 0.46
N PRO A 136 -39.79 4.98 -0.04
CA PRO A 136 -38.65 5.39 0.76
C PRO A 136 -39.19 5.83 2.12
N PRO A 137 -38.60 5.41 3.26
CA PRO A 137 -38.97 6.02 4.52
C PRO A 137 -38.82 7.52 4.29
N ALA A 138 -39.95 8.22 4.36
CA ALA A 138 -40.06 9.62 3.97
C ALA A 138 -38.85 10.32 4.55
N ALA A 139 -38.01 10.88 3.66
CA ALA A 139 -36.71 11.43 3.99
C ALA A 139 -36.81 12.26 5.28
N GLU A 140 -36.46 11.65 6.40
CA GLU A 140 -36.39 12.36 7.66
C GLU A 140 -35.23 13.31 7.46
N LYS A 141 -35.53 14.61 7.42
CA LYS A 141 -34.52 15.64 7.18
C LYS A 141 -33.37 15.35 8.12
N PRO A 142 -32.12 15.22 7.63
CA PRO A 142 -30.98 14.94 8.51
C PRO A 142 -31.03 15.92 9.68
N PRO A 143 -30.78 15.45 10.92
CA PRO A 143 -30.96 16.27 12.10
C PRO A 143 -30.24 17.60 11.89
N ARG A 144 -30.94 18.70 12.17
CA ARG A 144 -30.37 20.04 12.01
C ARG A 144 -29.02 20.08 12.72
N GLY A 145 -27.96 20.35 11.97
CA GLY A 145 -26.59 20.40 12.51
C GLY A 145 -25.70 19.19 12.20
N LEU A 146 -26.21 18.10 11.59
CA LEU A 146 -25.38 16.96 11.18
C LEU A 146 -24.22 17.39 10.27
N GLY A 147 -24.49 18.25 9.28
CA GLY A 147 -23.45 18.80 8.41
C GLY A 147 -22.40 19.63 9.15
N GLN A 148 -22.80 20.37 10.19
CA GLN A 148 -21.87 21.12 11.04
C GLN A 148 -21.04 20.19 11.94
N ALA A 149 -21.63 19.11 12.45
CA ALA A 149 -20.92 18.11 13.24
C ALA A 149 -19.86 17.37 12.41
N ILE A 150 -20.22 16.94 11.19
CA ILE A 150 -19.30 16.32 10.26
C ILE A 150 -18.17 17.28 9.89
N ALA A 151 -18.48 18.55 9.56
CA ALA A 151 -17.47 19.55 9.25
C ALA A 151 -16.50 19.79 10.41
N ARG A 152 -17.00 19.83 11.66
CA ARG A 152 -16.16 19.94 12.86
C ARG A 152 -15.26 18.72 13.03
N GLN A 153 -15.80 17.51 12.87
CA GLN A 153 -14.99 16.27 12.97
C GLN A 153 -13.90 16.22 11.90
N LEU A 154 -14.21 16.52 10.64
CA LEU A 154 -13.22 16.55 9.56
C LEU A 154 -12.14 17.61 9.80
N SER A 155 -12.54 18.80 10.28
CA SER A 155 -11.57 19.85 10.62
C SER A 155 -10.65 19.47 11.79
N ALA A 156 -11.15 18.66 12.74
CA ALA A 156 -10.36 18.15 13.86
C ALA A 156 -9.44 16.98 13.46
N ALA A 157 -9.81 16.18 12.45
CA ALA A 157 -8.98 15.11 11.91
C ALA A 157 -7.82 15.64 11.04
N ALA A 158 -8.03 16.75 10.32
CA ALA A 158 -7.05 17.29 9.40
C ALA A 158 -5.66 17.64 10.01
N PRO A 159 -5.55 18.16 11.26
CA PRO A 159 -4.27 18.28 11.97
C PRO A 159 -3.53 16.96 12.17
N CYS A 160 -4.22 15.91 12.62
CA CYS A 160 -3.63 14.59 12.81
C CYS A 160 -3.14 13.99 11.49
N GLU A 161 -3.95 14.08 10.42
CA GLU A 161 -3.58 13.59 9.09
C GLU A 161 -2.32 14.29 8.55
N ARG A 162 -2.23 15.62 8.72
CA ARG A 162 -1.04 16.38 8.32
C ARG A 162 0.20 16.01 9.15
N ALA A 163 0.04 15.81 10.46
CA ALA A 163 1.15 15.38 11.31
C ALA A 163 1.68 14.00 10.90
N ARG A 164 0.78 13.05 10.62
CA ARG A 164 1.15 11.71 10.12
C ARG A 164 1.86 11.79 8.76
N ALA A 165 1.38 12.62 7.84
CA ALA A 165 2.04 12.80 6.54
C ALA A 165 3.48 13.31 6.69
N LYS A 166 3.72 14.29 7.58
CA LYS A 166 5.07 14.78 7.88
C LYS A 166 5.96 13.72 8.50
N TRP A 167 5.40 12.90 9.39
CA TRP A 167 6.14 11.79 9.98
C TRP A 167 6.58 10.78 8.91
N HIS A 168 5.70 10.42 7.98
CA HIS A 168 6.07 9.54 6.86
C HIS A 168 7.19 10.12 6.00
N GLU A 169 7.11 11.40 5.63
CA GLU A 169 8.17 12.08 4.87
C GLU A 169 9.52 12.06 5.62
N ALA A 170 9.51 12.33 6.93
CA ALA A 170 10.72 12.28 7.76
C ALA A 170 11.28 10.85 7.87
N ALA A 171 10.40 9.85 8.00
CA ALA A 171 10.77 8.44 8.09
C ALA A 171 11.40 7.94 6.79
N ASP A 172 10.82 8.29 5.64
CA ASP A 172 11.35 7.94 4.32
C ASP A 172 12.74 8.53 4.12
N ASN A 173 12.92 9.83 4.41
CA ASN A 173 14.23 10.49 4.32
C ASN A 173 15.29 9.86 5.26
N ALA A 174 14.93 9.57 6.52
CA ALA A 174 15.81 8.89 7.45
C ALA A 174 16.18 7.46 6.97
N GLY A 175 15.22 6.74 6.37
CA GLY A 175 15.42 5.42 5.80
C GLY A 175 16.38 5.41 4.60
N GLU A 176 16.24 6.38 3.68
CA GLU A 176 17.14 6.56 2.54
C GLU A 176 18.58 6.85 2.99
N LEU A 177 18.75 7.73 3.99
CA LEU A 177 20.06 8.08 4.54
C LEU A 177 20.69 6.92 5.32
N SER A 178 19.88 6.16 6.07
CA SER A 178 20.32 4.94 6.74
C SER A 178 20.81 3.89 5.71
N THR A 179 20.09 3.72 4.61
CA THR A 179 20.48 2.85 3.50
C THR A 179 21.78 3.32 2.82
N ALA A 180 21.96 4.62 2.66
CA ALA A 180 23.20 5.19 2.11
C ALA A 180 24.40 4.92 3.04
N LEU A 181 24.23 5.10 4.35
CA LEU A 181 25.25 4.77 5.33
C LEU A 181 25.58 3.26 5.32
N GLY A 182 24.55 2.40 5.30
CA GLY A 182 24.72 0.95 5.21
C GLY A 182 25.54 0.53 3.99
N ARG A 183 25.20 1.04 2.80
CA ARG A 183 25.98 0.79 1.57
C ARG A 183 27.44 1.23 1.68
N CYS A 184 27.71 2.36 2.34
CA CYS A 184 29.09 2.82 2.55
C CYS A 184 29.88 1.86 3.46
N LEU A 185 29.26 1.41 4.55
CA LEU A 185 29.87 0.46 5.50
C LEU A 185 30.14 -0.89 4.84
N GLU A 186 29.20 -1.39 4.05
CA GLU A 186 29.34 -2.66 3.31
C GLU A 186 30.40 -2.58 2.20
N GLY A 187 30.63 -1.40 1.62
CA GLY A 187 31.65 -1.16 0.61
C GLY A 187 33.10 -1.26 1.12
N GLY A 188 33.31 -1.49 2.42
CA GLY A 188 34.62 -1.69 3.03
C GLY A 188 35.50 -0.43 3.08
N GLY A 189 34.95 0.74 2.75
CA GLY A 189 35.64 2.02 2.82
C GLY A 189 35.49 2.68 4.19
N TYR A 190 36.54 3.29 4.71
CA TYR A 190 36.53 3.95 6.04
C TYR A 190 36.08 5.42 6.02
N ARG A 191 35.48 5.90 4.92
CA ARG A 191 35.17 7.33 4.69
C ARG A 191 33.66 7.65 4.68
N CYS A 192 32.87 7.01 5.54
CA CYS A 192 31.41 7.20 5.62
C CYS A 192 30.93 8.42 6.42
N ARG A 193 31.81 9.41 6.66
CA ARG A 193 31.50 10.58 7.51
C ARG A 193 30.37 11.42 6.92
N ARG A 194 30.29 11.52 5.59
CA ARG A 194 29.26 12.33 4.91
C ARG A 194 27.89 11.72 5.16
N GLU A 195 27.77 10.42 4.96
CA GLU A 195 26.53 9.65 5.11
C GLU A 195 26.07 9.66 6.57
N SER A 196 27.00 9.42 7.51
CA SER A 196 26.68 9.45 8.94
C SER A 196 26.28 10.85 9.43
N ALA A 197 26.97 11.90 8.95
CA ALA A 197 26.62 13.28 9.29
C ALA A 197 25.27 13.72 8.71
N ALA A 198 24.86 13.16 7.57
CA ALA A 198 23.56 13.44 6.96
C ALA A 198 22.41 12.74 7.69
N LEU A 199 22.63 11.53 8.21
CA LEU A 199 21.61 10.75 8.92
C LEU A 199 21.20 11.38 10.25
N ALA A 200 22.16 11.93 11.01
CA ALA A 200 21.89 12.49 12.34
C ALA A 200 20.74 13.51 12.39
N PRO A 201 20.74 14.60 11.59
CA PRO A 201 19.62 15.55 11.60
C PRO A 201 18.31 14.95 11.08
N ALA A 202 18.35 13.94 10.21
CA ALA A 202 17.14 13.27 9.73
C ALA A 202 16.45 12.45 10.83
N LEU A 203 17.22 11.78 11.69
CA LEU A 203 16.69 11.10 12.86
C LEU A 203 16.06 12.08 13.85
N THR A 204 16.70 13.23 14.10
CA THR A 204 16.10 14.29 14.93
C THR A 204 14.81 14.85 14.33
N ALA A 205 14.74 14.99 13.00
CA ALA A 205 13.52 15.43 12.32
C ALA A 205 12.39 14.40 12.46
N LEU A 206 12.72 13.10 12.41
CA LEU A 206 11.77 12.02 12.64
C LEU A 206 11.22 12.04 14.07
N GLU A 207 12.08 12.15 15.09
CA GLU A 207 11.69 12.28 16.50
C GLU A 207 10.78 13.51 16.73
N TRP A 208 11.09 14.64 16.07
CA TRP A 208 10.23 15.83 16.15
C TRP A 208 8.89 15.64 15.44
N ALA A 209 8.85 14.86 14.35
CA ALA A 209 7.61 14.50 13.70
C ALA A 209 6.74 13.58 14.57
N GLU A 210 7.34 12.66 15.34
CA GLU A 210 6.62 11.81 16.30
C GLU A 210 5.91 12.65 17.35
N GLN A 211 6.61 13.60 17.97
CA GLN A 211 6.02 14.51 18.96
C GLN A 211 4.84 15.32 18.41
N GLN A 212 4.88 15.69 17.12
CA GLN A 212 3.75 16.37 16.49
C GLN A 212 2.57 15.44 16.24
N VAL A 213 2.81 14.18 15.89
CA VAL A 213 1.74 13.18 15.76
C VAL A 213 1.07 12.99 17.11
N ASP A 214 1.84 12.79 18.18
CA ASP A 214 1.32 12.63 19.54
C ASP A 214 0.51 13.85 20.00
N ALA A 215 0.96 15.06 19.64
CA ALA A 215 0.25 16.28 19.97
C ALA A 215 -1.03 16.51 19.13
N ALA A 216 -1.05 16.03 17.88
CA ALA A 216 -2.12 16.32 16.93
C ALA A 216 -3.18 15.21 16.80
N CYS A 217 -2.87 13.99 17.23
CA CYS A 217 -3.72 12.81 17.13
C CYS A 217 -4.22 12.36 18.52
N PRO A 218 -5.42 12.82 18.96
CA PRO A 218 -6.01 12.44 20.24
C PRO A 218 -6.58 11.01 20.26
#